data_AF-A0A3D0URD8-F1
#
_entry.id   AF-A0A3D0URD8-F1
#
_cell.length_a   1.000
_cell.length_b   1.000
_cell.length_c   1.000
_cell.angle_alpha   90.00
_cell.angle_beta   90.00
_cell.angle_gamma   90.00
#
_symmetry.space_group_name_H-M   'P 1'
#
loop_
_entity.id
_entity.type
_entity.pdbx_description
1 polymer ?
#
loop_
_entity_poly.entity_id
_entity_poly.type
_entity_poly.pdbx_seq_one_letter_code
_entity_poly.pdbx_strand_id
1 'polypeptide(L)'
;MDCFVPRNDFFYSHLSNMTTRTDIANMIFPNVTETIADLQSKYPARSESVVTRVAPSPTGFMHLGNFYSGLIANKFATQDNGIFFIRIEDTDQKRLTE
;
A
#
# COMPACT_ATOMS: atom_id res chain seq x y z
N MET A 1 18.82 -3.08 -32.25
CA MET A 1 19.11 -1.66 -31.95
C MET A 1 19.37 -1.60 -30.47
N ASP A 2 20.63 -1.80 -30.11
CA ASP A 2 21.06 -1.91 -28.73
C ASP A 2 21.24 -0.52 -28.14
N CYS A 3 20.42 -0.18 -27.15
CA CYS A 3 20.59 1.02 -26.34
C CYS A 3 21.83 0.84 -25.46
N PHE A 4 22.97 1.32 -25.94
CA PHE A 4 24.22 1.39 -25.19
C PHE A 4 24.09 2.47 -24.11
N VAL A 5 23.75 2.06 -22.89
CA VAL A 5 23.86 2.90 -21.69
C VAL A 5 25.31 2.81 -21.19
N PRO A 6 26.05 3.92 -21.05
CA PRO A 6 27.43 3.88 -20.58
C PRO A 6 27.46 3.33 -19.15
N ARG A 7 28.13 2.18 -18.97
CA ARG A 7 28.38 1.56 -17.67
C ARG A 7 29.38 2.43 -16.90
N ASN A 8 28.89 3.18 -15.91
CA ASN A 8 29.74 3.85 -14.93
C ASN A 8 30.33 2.79 -13.99
N ASP A 9 31.55 2.32 -14.30
CA ASP A 9 32.27 1.27 -13.57
C ASP A 9 32.58 1.62 -12.09
N PHE A 10 32.47 2.89 -11.72
CA PHE A 10 32.69 3.34 -10.34
C PHE A 10 31.54 2.97 -9.39
N PHE A 11 30.30 2.94 -9.89
CA PHE A 11 29.14 2.49 -9.11
C PHE A 11 29.08 0.96 -9.02
N TYR A 12 29.50 0.26 -10.06
CA TYR A 12 29.39 -1.20 -10.16
C TYR A 12 30.43 -1.95 -9.30
N SER A 13 31.61 -1.37 -9.06
CA SER A 13 32.67 -1.97 -8.23
C SER A 13 32.36 -1.99 -6.73
N HIS A 14 31.53 -1.06 -6.24
CA HIS A 14 31.03 -1.08 -4.85
C HIS A 14 29.82 -2.02 -4.68
N LEU A 15 29.04 -2.22 -5.75
CA LEU A 15 27.92 -3.16 -5.77
C LEU A 15 28.36 -4.61 -5.97
N SER A 16 29.53 -4.85 -6.58
CA SER A 16 30.05 -6.22 -6.81
C SER A 16 30.45 -6.97 -5.54
N ASN A 17 30.57 -6.29 -4.39
CA ASN A 17 30.77 -6.91 -3.07
C ASN A 17 29.49 -6.98 -2.22
N MET A 18 28.38 -6.37 -2.68
CA MET A 18 27.06 -6.43 -2.04
C MET A 18 26.18 -7.42 -2.79
N THR A 19 26.63 -8.67 -2.85
CA THR A 19 26.10 -9.69 -3.78
C THR A 19 24.80 -10.33 -3.33
N THR A 20 24.39 -10.15 -2.07
CA THR A 20 23.18 -10.77 -1.56
C THR A 20 22.02 -9.79 -1.49
N ARG A 21 20.81 -10.29 -1.76
CA ARG A 21 19.56 -9.50 -1.65
C ARG A 21 19.37 -8.90 -0.25
N THR A 22 19.98 -9.52 0.75
CA THR A 22 19.95 -9.11 2.16
C THR A 22 20.71 -7.80 2.38
N ASP A 23 21.89 -7.65 1.77
CA ASP A 23 22.71 -6.45 1.93
C ASP A 23 22.01 -5.20 1.36
N ILE A 24 21.39 -5.37 0.19
CA ILE A 24 20.57 -4.32 -0.45
C ILE A 24 19.35 -3.99 0.40
N ALA A 25 18.66 -4.99 0.95
CA ALA A 25 17.48 -4.78 1.80
C ALA A 25 17.84 -3.98 3.06
N ASN A 26 18.96 -4.30 3.71
CA ASN A 26 19.43 -3.61 4.92
C ASN A 26 19.81 -2.14 4.66
N MET A 27 20.27 -1.81 3.45
CA MET A 27 20.57 -0.43 3.07
C MET A 27 19.32 0.40 2.76
N ILE A 28 18.33 -0.18 2.07
CA ILE A 28 17.10 0.53 1.69
C ILE A 28 16.20 0.72 2.91
N PHE A 29 16.19 -0.24 3.84
CA PHE A 29 15.29 -0.26 5.00
C PHE A 29 16.07 -0.45 6.31
N PRO A 30 16.94 0.51 6.69
CA PRO A 30 17.81 0.36 7.86
C PRO A 30 17.04 0.26 9.19
N ASN A 31 15.79 0.72 9.21
CA ASN A 31 14.95 0.75 10.41
C ASN A 31 13.98 -0.44 10.50
N VAL A 32 14.01 -1.38 9.54
CA VAL A 32 13.12 -2.55 9.55
C VAL A 32 13.84 -3.69 10.26
N THR A 33 13.63 -3.78 11.58
CA THR A 33 14.22 -4.81 12.44
C THR A 33 13.28 -5.98 12.72
N GLU A 34 11.99 -5.84 12.41
CA GLU A 34 10.98 -6.88 12.60
C GLU A 34 11.20 -8.05 11.63
N THR A 35 11.14 -9.29 12.14
CA THR A 35 11.23 -10.49 11.30
C THR A 35 9.87 -10.81 10.67
N ILE A 36 9.89 -11.69 9.65
CA ILE A 36 8.65 -12.19 9.02
C ILE A 36 7.74 -12.86 10.06
N ALA A 37 8.31 -13.61 11.00
CA ALA A 37 7.56 -14.26 12.07
C ALA A 37 6.89 -13.25 13.01
N ASP A 38 7.60 -12.16 13.34
CA ASP A 38 7.05 -11.09 14.18
C ASP A 38 5.87 -10.40 13.48
N LEU A 39 6.00 -10.13 12.18
CA LEU A 39 4.93 -9.54 11.37
C LEU A 39 3.71 -10.44 11.26
N GLN A 40 3.91 -11.75 11.09
CA GLN A 40 2.80 -12.72 11.05
C GLN A 40 2.09 -12.83 12.41
N SER A 41 2.83 -12.72 13.52
CA SER A 41 2.22 -12.69 14.85
C SER A 41 1.47 -11.39 15.11
N LYS A 42 1.97 -10.26 14.61
CA LYS A 42 1.36 -8.93 14.77
C LYS A 42 0.13 -8.76 13.88
N TYR A 43 0.14 -9.38 12.69
CA TYR A 43 -0.94 -9.34 11.71
C TYR A 43 -1.33 -10.76 11.30
N PRO A 44 -2.11 -11.46 12.14
CA PRO A 44 -2.59 -12.79 11.80
C PRO A 44 -3.47 -12.75 10.55
N ALA A 45 -3.63 -13.90 9.89
CA ALA A 45 -4.58 -14.05 8.80
C ALA A 45 -5.98 -13.59 9.28
N ARG A 46 -6.66 -12.79 8.45
CA ARG A 46 -8.00 -12.32 8.78
C ARG A 46 -8.97 -13.50 8.81
N SER A 47 -10.01 -13.43 9.63
CA SER A 47 -11.09 -14.42 9.57
C SER A 47 -11.73 -14.43 8.19
N GLU A 48 -12.32 -15.56 7.81
CA GLU A 48 -12.88 -15.85 6.48
C GLU A 48 -13.89 -14.80 5.96
N SER A 49 -14.45 -13.98 6.83
CA SER A 49 -15.39 -12.93 6.49
C SER A 49 -14.76 -11.82 5.66
N VAL A 50 -15.28 -11.60 4.46
CA VAL A 50 -14.87 -10.52 3.55
C VAL A 50 -15.04 -9.15 4.21
N VAL A 51 -13.98 -8.33 4.17
CA VAL A 51 -14.03 -6.94 4.66
C VAL A 51 -13.73 -5.98 3.52
N THR A 52 -14.71 -5.19 3.14
CA THR A 52 -14.61 -4.18 2.07
C THR A 52 -14.62 -2.76 2.65
N ARG A 53 -14.10 -1.80 1.89
CA ARG A 53 -14.14 -0.38 2.26
C ARG A 53 -14.37 0.53 1.06
N VAL A 54 -14.98 1.69 1.33
CA VAL A 54 -15.00 2.83 0.40
C VAL A 54 -14.40 4.04 1.13
N ALA A 55 -13.46 4.69 0.47
CA ALA A 55 -12.80 5.89 0.99
C ALA A 55 -13.08 7.08 0.05
N PRO A 56 -14.25 7.74 0.18
CA PRO A 56 -14.52 8.93 -0.60
C PRO A 56 -13.63 10.08 -0.09
N SER A 57 -13.07 10.85 -1.00
CA SER A 57 -12.41 12.11 -0.65
C SER A 57 -13.47 13.09 -0.09
N PRO A 58 -13.18 13.81 1.02
CA PRO A 58 -14.08 14.81 1.60
C PRO A 58 -14.24 16.03 0.69
N THR A 59 -13.25 16.32 -0.16
CA THR A 59 -13.23 17.49 -1.05
C THR A 59 -13.84 17.26 -2.43
N GLY A 60 -14.19 16.02 -2.76
CA GLY A 60 -14.82 15.67 -4.03
C GLY A 60 -16.31 15.36 -3.88
N PHE A 61 -17.14 15.88 -4.79
CA PHE A 61 -18.55 15.47 -4.85
C PHE A 61 -18.66 13.97 -5.15
N MET A 62 -19.57 13.30 -4.45
CA MET A 62 -19.90 11.91 -4.76
C MET A 62 -20.54 11.86 -6.14
N HIS A 63 -19.86 11.24 -7.10
CA HIS A 63 -20.37 11.00 -8.44
C HIS A 63 -20.81 9.54 -8.60
N LEU A 64 -21.56 9.26 -9.67
CA LEU A 64 -22.18 7.95 -9.88
C LEU A 64 -21.19 6.78 -9.86
N GLY A 65 -19.96 6.99 -10.35
CA GLY A 65 -18.89 5.98 -10.32
C GLY A 65 -18.47 5.58 -8.90
N ASN A 66 -18.31 6.55 -8.00
CA ASN A 66 -18.00 6.29 -6.59
C ASN A 66 -19.17 5.60 -5.88
N PHE A 67 -20.40 6.01 -6.18
CA PHE A 67 -21.59 5.39 -5.63
C PHE A 67 -21.72 3.92 -6.06
N TYR A 68 -21.56 3.65 -7.35
CA TYR A 68 -21.62 2.30 -7.91
C TYR A 68 -20.54 1.37 -7.30
N SER A 69 -19.31 1.86 -7.22
CA SER A 69 -18.20 1.11 -6.61
C SER A 69 -18.48 0.79 -5.14
N GLY A 70 -19.10 1.73 -4.41
CA GLY A 70 -19.47 1.50 -3.02
C GLY A 70 -20.63 0.55 -2.81
N LEU A 71 -21.61 0.56 -3.71
CA LEU A 71 -22.69 -0.44 -3.70
C LEU A 71 -22.16 -1.85 -3.96
N ILE A 72 -21.22 -2.02 -4.89
CA ILE A 72 -20.58 -3.31 -5.14
C ILE A 72 -19.84 -3.79 -3.89
N ALA A 73 -19.03 -2.91 -3.30
CA ALA A 73 -18.27 -3.23 -2.09
C ALA A 73 -19.17 -3.66 -0.92
N ASN A 74 -20.29 -2.95 -0.70
CA ASN A 74 -21.28 -3.28 0.31
C ASN A 74 -21.92 -4.65 0.02
N LYS A 75 -22.41 -4.86 -1.20
CA LYS A 75 -23.09 -6.10 -1.57
C LYS A 75 -22.17 -7.31 -1.45
N PHE A 76 -20.92 -7.16 -1.86
CA PHE A 76 -19.91 -8.21 -1.77
C PHE A 76 -19.62 -8.62 -0.33
N ALA A 77 -19.49 -7.65 0.59
CA ALA A 77 -19.33 -7.96 2.02
C ALA A 77 -20.60 -8.59 2.61
N THR A 78 -21.78 -8.07 2.29
CA THR A 78 -23.05 -8.58 2.83
C THR A 78 -23.34 -10.03 2.40
N GLN A 79 -22.99 -10.38 1.16
CA GLN A 79 -23.17 -11.74 0.64
C GLN A 79 -22.36 -12.80 1.38
N ASP A 80 -21.23 -12.42 1.96
CA ASP A 80 -20.33 -13.28 2.71
C ASP A 80 -20.48 -13.12 4.24
N ASN A 81 -21.57 -12.49 4.69
CA ASN A 81 -21.76 -12.12 6.11
C ASN A 81 -20.58 -11.32 6.69
N GLY A 82 -19.90 -10.58 5.80
CA GLY A 82 -18.73 -9.78 6.07
C GLY A 82 -19.04 -8.36 6.53
N ILE A 83 -18.00 -7.52 6.55
CA ILE A 83 -18.09 -6.16 7.10
C ILE A 83 -17.77 -5.13 6.01
N PHE A 84 -18.62 -4.11 5.90
CA PHE A 84 -18.42 -2.98 5.00
C PHE A 84 -18.11 -1.70 5.78
N PHE A 85 -16.96 -1.08 5.48
CA PHE A 85 -16.53 0.18 6.11
C PHE A 85 -16.64 1.38 5.18
N ILE A 86 -17.15 2.49 5.70
CA ILE A 86 -17.07 3.81 5.06
C ILE A 86 -16.00 4.61 5.80
N ARG A 87 -14.94 5.01 5.08
CA ARG A 87 -13.85 5.80 5.65
C ARG A 87 -13.82 7.17 5.00
N ILE A 88 -14.35 8.17 5.70
CA ILE A 88 -14.25 9.57 5.25
C ILE A 88 -12.81 10.01 5.52
N GLU A 89 -12.05 10.25 4.46
CA GLU A 89 -10.64 10.65 4.54
C GLU A 89 -10.52 12.16 4.79
N ASP A 90 -10.89 12.62 5.98
CA ASP A 90 -10.74 14.04 6.36
C ASP A 90 -9.27 14.39 6.67
N THR A 91 -8.42 14.39 5.64
CA THR A 91 -7.04 14.87 5.72
C THR A 91 -6.89 16.35 5.36
N ASP A 92 -7.99 17.09 5.19
CA ASP A 92 -8.01 18.48 4.70
C ASP A 92 -7.98 19.53 5.83
N GLN A 93 -7.14 19.35 6.86
CA GLN A 93 -6.82 20.42 7.83
C GLN A 93 -5.96 21.57 7.24
N LYS A 94 -5.67 21.59 5.93
CA LYS A 94 -4.79 22.59 5.29
C LYS A 94 -5.38 23.31 4.09
N ARG A 95 -6.67 23.66 4.13
CA ARG A 95 -7.21 24.64 3.17
C ARG A 95 -8.12 25.68 3.83
N LEU A 96 -7.64 26.25 4.93
CA LEU A 96 -8.05 27.58 5.37
C LEU A 96 -6.91 28.54 5.01
N THR A 97 -6.93 29.04 3.77
CA THR A 97 -6.20 30.27 3.43
C THR A 97 -7.20 31.41 3.59
N GLU A 98 -6.83 32.40 4.41
CA GLU A 98 -7.53 33.68 4.60
C GLU A 98 -7.85 34.40 3.28
#